data_AF-A0A091MWD7-F1
#
_entry.id   AF-A0A091MWD7-F1
#
_cell.length_a   1.000
_cell.length_b   1.000
_cell.length_c   1.000
_cell.angle_alpha   90.00
_cell.angle_beta   90.00
_cell.angle_gamma   90.00
#
_symmetry.space_group_name_H-M   'P 1'
#
loop_
_entity.id
_entity.type
_entity.pdbx_description
1 polymer ?
#
loop_
_entity_poly.entity_id
_entity_poly.type
_entity_poly.pdbx_seq_one_letter_code
_entity_poly.pdbx_strand_id
1 'polypeptide(L)'
;SFLFEYDTPRMVLVRNKKIGLTFRLIQLIVLAYIIGWVFLYEKGYQSQDSIVSSVSVKLKGLTLTNESTMGPHIWDVVDYVFPPQGDNSFVVMTNFIVTPGQKQGTCPEVNALASFSWLSFCNSGGDCEQLSLFPTGLMTGKCVPYNSSVKTCEIFGWCPVEVDDHVPTPALLSEAEKFTLFIKNSITFPKF
;
A
#
# COMPACT_ATOMS: atom_id res chain seq x y z
N SER A 1 -20.13 -40.43 -58.16
CA SER A 1 -18.80 -39.88 -57.84
C SER A 1 -19.01 -38.57 -57.11
N PHE A 2 -18.47 -38.43 -55.89
CA PHE A 2 -18.68 -37.27 -55.00
C PHE A 2 -17.37 -36.84 -54.29
N LEU A 3 -16.28 -37.55 -54.55
CA LEU A 3 -14.94 -37.23 -54.09
C LEU A 3 -14.23 -36.54 -55.26
N PHE A 4 -13.71 -35.33 -55.05
CA PHE A 4 -13.04 -34.45 -56.04
C PHE A 4 -13.93 -33.55 -56.92
N GLU A 5 -15.08 -33.10 -56.42
CA GLU A 5 -15.87 -32.07 -57.10
C GLU A 5 -15.60 -30.70 -56.47
N TYR A 6 -15.27 -29.69 -57.30
CA TYR A 6 -14.97 -28.32 -56.88
C TYR A 6 -15.74 -27.35 -57.76
N ASP A 7 -16.79 -26.76 -57.21
CA ASP A 7 -17.59 -25.74 -57.87
C ASP A 7 -17.01 -24.34 -57.61
N THR A 8 -16.83 -23.57 -58.69
CA THR A 8 -16.45 -22.15 -58.60
C THR A 8 -17.60 -21.23 -59.02
N PRO A 9 -17.78 -20.10 -58.32
CA PRO A 9 -18.78 -19.11 -58.72
C PRO A 9 -18.46 -18.55 -60.10
N ARG A 10 -19.47 -18.42 -60.96
CA ARG A 10 -19.32 -17.76 -62.27
C ARG A 10 -19.08 -16.26 -62.04
N MET A 11 -17.94 -15.75 -62.50
CA MET A 11 -17.53 -14.35 -62.32
C MET A 11 -17.83 -13.54 -63.59
N VAL A 12 -18.28 -12.29 -63.44
CA VAL A 12 -18.50 -11.37 -64.56
C VAL A 12 -17.42 -10.29 -64.58
N LEU A 13 -16.73 -10.14 -65.71
CA LEU A 13 -15.69 -9.15 -65.88
C LEU A 13 -16.29 -7.82 -66.39
N VAL A 14 -16.36 -6.81 -65.52
CA VAL A 14 -16.83 -5.47 -65.89
C VAL A 14 -15.63 -4.59 -66.29
N ARG A 15 -15.57 -4.18 -67.56
CA ARG A 15 -14.43 -3.44 -68.12
C ARG A 15 -14.71 -1.94 -68.18
N ASN A 16 -14.64 -1.29 -67.02
CA ASN A 16 -14.87 0.16 -66.87
C ASN A 16 -13.71 0.82 -66.10
N LYS A 17 -13.11 1.86 -66.69
CA LYS A 17 -11.98 2.60 -66.09
C LYS A 17 -12.33 3.26 -64.75
N LYS A 18 -13.55 3.80 -64.59
CA LYS A 18 -13.97 4.47 -63.34
C LYS A 18 -14.07 3.47 -62.19
N ILE A 19 -14.84 2.39 -62.40
CA ILE A 19 -15.05 1.33 -61.41
C ILE A 19 -13.72 0.65 -61.04
N GLY A 20 -12.86 0.39 -62.03
CA GLY A 20 -11.53 -0.18 -61.80
C GLY A 20 -10.63 0.72 -60.95
N LEU A 21 -10.64 2.04 -61.18
CA LEU A 21 -9.87 2.99 -60.38
C LEU A 21 -10.38 3.03 -58.93
N THR A 22 -11.70 3.09 -58.73
CA THR A 22 -12.30 3.10 -57.38
C THR A 22 -11.93 1.84 -56.61
N PHE A 23 -12.03 0.67 -57.25
CA PHE A 23 -11.67 -0.61 -56.63
C PHE A 23 -10.17 -0.68 -56.29
N ARG A 24 -9.29 -0.24 -57.19
CA ARG A 24 -7.84 -0.19 -56.92
C ARG A 24 -7.46 0.79 -55.80
N LEU A 25 -8.15 1.92 -55.70
CA LEU A 25 -7.93 2.90 -54.63
C LEU A 25 -8.37 2.35 -53.26
N ILE A 26 -9.53 1.68 -53.20
CA ILE A 26 -9.98 0.99 -51.98
C ILE A 26 -8.98 -0.10 -51.57
N GLN A 27 -8.49 -0.90 -52.52
CA GLN A 27 -7.46 -1.91 -52.25
C GLN A 27 -6.18 -1.28 -51.68
N LEU A 28 -5.73 -0.14 -52.21
CA LEU A 28 -4.54 0.56 -51.74
C LEU A 28 -4.73 1.10 -50.31
N ILE A 29 -5.89 1.67 -49.99
CA ILE A 29 -6.22 2.15 -48.64
C ILE A 29 -6.20 1.00 -47.63
N VAL A 30 -6.84 -0.12 -47.96
CA VAL A 30 -6.86 -1.31 -47.09
C VAL A 30 -5.46 -1.85 -46.88
N LEU A 31 -4.66 -1.94 -47.94
CA LEU A 31 -3.27 -2.42 -47.87
C LEU A 31 -2.39 -1.47 -47.04
N ALA A 32 -2.55 -0.15 -47.20
CA ALA A 32 -1.86 0.85 -46.39
C ALA A 32 -2.24 0.74 -44.90
N TYR A 33 -3.52 0.51 -44.59
CA TYR A 33 -3.97 0.28 -43.22
C TYR A 33 -3.36 -1.00 -42.61
N ILE A 34 -3.38 -2.12 -43.34
CA ILE A 34 -2.81 -3.38 -42.86
C ILE A 34 -1.31 -3.21 -42.59
N ILE A 35 -0.55 -2.61 -43.53
CA ILE A 35 0.89 -2.44 -43.35
C ILE A 35 1.19 -1.41 -42.24
N GLY A 36 0.55 -0.25 -42.27
CA GLY A 36 0.82 0.83 -41.32
C GLY A 36 0.34 0.52 -39.90
N TRP A 37 -0.92 0.11 -39.76
CA TRP A 37 -1.51 -0.16 -38.46
C TRP A 37 -1.15 -1.54 -37.93
N VAL A 38 -1.49 -2.61 -38.67
CA VAL A 38 -1.38 -3.97 -38.15
C VAL A 38 0.07 -4.44 -38.05
N PHE A 39 0.88 -4.17 -39.07
CA PHE A 39 2.27 -4.63 -39.07
C PHE A 39 3.22 -3.65 -38.39
N LEU A 40 3.19 -2.37 -38.69
CA LEU A 40 4.17 -1.43 -38.13
C LEU A 40 3.81 -0.96 -36.72
N TYR A 41 2.55 -0.54 -36.51
CA TYR A 41 2.13 0.01 -35.21
C TYR A 41 1.89 -1.09 -34.17
N GLU A 42 1.02 -2.05 -34.46
CA GLU A 42 0.70 -3.19 -33.56
C GLU A 42 1.79 -4.26 -33.52
N LYS A 43 2.78 -4.20 -34.42
CA LYS A 43 3.84 -5.21 -34.53
C LYS A 43 3.30 -6.63 -34.62
N GLY A 44 2.23 -6.86 -35.40
CA GLY A 44 1.58 -8.16 -35.54
C GLY A 44 2.47 -9.29 -36.10
N TYR A 45 3.67 -8.95 -36.59
CA TYR A 45 4.69 -9.92 -36.99
C TYR A 45 5.52 -10.47 -35.81
N GLN A 46 5.42 -9.87 -34.62
CA GLN A 46 6.15 -10.30 -33.42
C GLN A 46 5.25 -11.13 -32.52
N SER A 47 5.81 -12.19 -31.93
CA SER A 47 5.17 -12.88 -30.82
C SER A 47 5.40 -12.08 -29.53
N GLN A 48 4.33 -11.80 -28.79
CA GLN A 48 4.43 -11.15 -27.47
C GLN A 48 4.32 -12.21 -26.36
N ASP A 49 4.91 -11.90 -25.21
CA ASP A 49 4.85 -12.71 -23.98
C ASP A 49 4.62 -11.82 -22.76
N SER A 50 4.03 -12.38 -21.71
CA SER A 50 3.83 -11.69 -20.44
C SER A 50 5.11 -11.73 -19.59
N ILE A 51 5.37 -10.64 -18.87
CA ILE A 51 6.53 -10.51 -18.01
C ILE A 51 6.23 -11.11 -16.65
N VAL A 52 7.11 -11.99 -16.17
CA VAL A 52 7.16 -12.39 -14.76
C VAL A 52 8.30 -11.62 -14.10
N SER A 53 8.00 -10.82 -13.07
CA SER A 53 9.00 -10.05 -12.33
C SER A 53 9.13 -10.53 -10.88
N SER A 54 10.35 -10.42 -10.36
CA SER A 54 10.68 -10.63 -8.96
C SER A 54 11.53 -9.46 -8.48
N VAL A 55 11.03 -8.76 -7.46
CA VAL A 55 11.68 -7.59 -6.87
C VAL A 55 12.22 -7.97 -5.50
N SER A 56 13.45 -7.59 -5.21
CA SER A 56 14.05 -7.69 -3.90
C SER A 56 14.64 -6.36 -3.50
N VAL A 57 14.31 -5.90 -2.30
CA VAL A 57 14.71 -4.61 -1.78
C VAL A 57 15.67 -4.79 -0.61
N LYS A 58 16.69 -3.94 -0.54
CA LYS A 58 17.60 -3.85 0.61
C LYS A 58 17.86 -2.41 0.96
N LEU A 59 17.57 -2.05 2.20
CA LEU A 59 17.82 -0.72 2.73
C LEU A 59 19.10 -0.74 3.58
N LYS A 60 19.86 0.36 3.56
CA LYS A 60 20.98 0.60 4.48
C LYS A 60 20.93 2.02 5.02
N GLY A 61 21.11 2.14 6.33
CA GLY A 61 21.10 3.40 7.05
C GLY A 61 21.18 3.15 8.54
N LEU A 62 21.81 4.08 9.28
CA LEU A 62 21.88 4.06 10.73
C LEU A 62 21.49 5.45 11.21
N THR A 63 20.75 5.53 12.32
CA THR A 63 20.47 6.81 12.97
C THR A 63 20.56 6.66 14.48
N LEU A 64 20.87 7.76 15.16
CA LEU A 64 20.92 7.86 16.61
C LEU A 64 19.81 8.81 17.05
N THR A 65 18.93 8.35 17.93
CA THR A 65 18.00 9.21 18.64
C THR A 65 18.43 9.34 20.08
N ASN A 66 18.39 10.54 20.64
CA ASN A 66 18.66 10.77 22.05
C ASN A 66 17.42 11.39 22.70
N GLU A 67 16.48 10.51 23.07
CA GLU A 67 15.22 10.92 23.68
C GLU A 67 15.25 10.76 25.20
N SER A 68 14.52 11.63 25.90
CA SER A 68 14.50 11.66 27.37
C SER A 68 13.96 10.36 27.99
N THR A 69 13.06 9.67 27.28
CA THR A 69 12.39 8.45 27.74
C THR A 69 13.21 7.18 27.56
N MET A 70 14.04 7.11 26.52
CA MET A 70 14.77 5.90 26.13
C MET A 70 16.30 6.04 26.17
N GLY A 71 16.81 7.27 26.30
CA GLY A 71 18.23 7.59 26.23
C GLY A 71 18.78 7.52 24.79
N PRO A 72 20.12 7.52 24.63
CA PRO A 72 20.76 7.37 23.33
C PRO A 72 20.51 5.95 22.79
N HIS A 73 19.81 5.86 21.67
CA HIS A 73 19.49 4.60 20.99
C HIS A 73 19.89 4.66 19.51
N ILE A 74 20.51 3.57 19.04
CA ILE A 74 20.91 3.41 17.64
C ILE A 74 19.83 2.57 16.96
N TRP A 75 19.30 3.10 15.85
CA TRP A 75 18.34 2.41 15.01
C TRP A 75 19.03 1.88 13.76
N ASP A 76 18.89 0.58 13.52
CA ASP A 76 19.35 -0.10 12.29
C ASP A 76 18.16 -0.63 11.48
N VAL A 77 18.43 -1.11 10.27
CA VAL A 77 17.44 -1.60 9.30
C VAL A 77 16.47 -2.62 9.91
N VAL A 78 16.91 -3.39 10.90
CA VAL A 78 16.06 -4.37 11.61
C VAL A 78 14.98 -3.73 12.49
N ASP A 79 15.17 -2.48 12.90
CA ASP A 79 14.28 -1.79 13.84
C ASP A 79 13.26 -0.91 13.12
N TYR A 80 13.66 -0.28 12.00
CA TYR A 80 12.82 0.70 11.32
C TYR A 80 12.26 0.24 9.96
N VAL A 81 12.63 -0.93 9.44
CA VAL A 81 12.10 -1.46 8.17
C VAL A 81 11.18 -2.65 8.38
N PHE A 82 9.95 -2.55 7.86
CA PHE A 82 8.94 -3.60 7.96
C PHE A 82 8.26 -3.86 6.61
N PRO A 83 8.09 -5.12 6.18
CA PRO A 83 8.57 -6.34 6.80
C PRO A 83 10.07 -6.57 6.46
N PRO A 84 10.87 -7.24 7.32
CA PRO A 84 12.33 -7.33 7.14
C PRO A 84 12.78 -8.20 5.95
N GLN A 85 11.86 -8.93 5.31
CA GLN A 85 12.15 -9.87 4.23
C GLN A 85 12.55 -9.19 2.91
N GLY A 86 12.34 -7.87 2.77
CA GLY A 86 12.74 -7.14 1.55
C GLY A 86 11.92 -7.53 0.32
N ASP A 87 10.61 -7.67 0.51
CA ASP A 87 9.62 -7.98 -0.53
C ASP A 87 9.31 -6.75 -1.40
N ASN A 88 8.35 -6.88 -2.32
CA ASN A 88 7.90 -5.84 -3.23
C ASN A 88 7.28 -4.60 -2.55
N SER A 89 6.96 -4.67 -1.26
CA SER A 89 6.43 -3.59 -0.44
C SER A 89 7.11 -3.57 0.92
N PHE A 90 7.51 -2.38 1.37
CA PHE A 90 8.16 -2.16 2.65
C PHE A 90 7.80 -0.78 3.19
N VAL A 91 7.91 -0.63 4.50
CA VAL A 91 7.66 0.60 5.27
C VAL A 91 8.94 0.97 5.99
N VAL A 92 9.24 2.26 6.01
CA VAL A 92 10.37 2.83 6.73
C VAL A 92 9.82 3.76 7.82
N MET A 93 10.09 3.44 9.07
CA MET A 93 9.72 4.28 10.21
C MET A 93 10.53 5.58 10.18
N THR A 94 9.85 6.72 10.19
CA THR A 94 10.45 8.07 10.21
C THR A 94 10.18 8.82 11.51
N ASN A 95 9.14 8.41 12.23
CA ASN A 95 8.78 8.93 13.54
C ASN A 95 8.17 7.83 14.39
N PHE A 96 8.25 7.95 15.71
CA PHE A 96 7.67 6.98 16.64
C PHE A 96 7.19 7.65 17.92
N ILE A 97 6.24 6.99 18.59
CA ILE A 97 5.84 7.27 19.96
C ILE A 97 6.01 5.95 20.73
N VAL A 98 6.64 6.02 21.90
CA VAL A 98 6.93 4.85 22.72
C VAL A 98 6.34 5.06 24.10
N THR A 99 5.59 4.06 24.57
CA THR A 99 5.05 4.01 25.94
C THR A 99 5.77 2.89 26.70
N PRO A 100 6.85 3.19 27.44
CA PRO A 100 7.66 2.16 28.09
C PRO A 100 6.96 1.57 29.32
N GLY A 101 7.28 0.31 29.64
CA GLY A 101 6.85 -0.32 30.90
C GLY A 101 5.37 -0.68 30.95
N GLN A 102 4.69 -0.80 29.81
CA GLN A 102 3.33 -1.29 29.76
C GLN A 102 3.24 -2.71 30.34
N LYS A 103 2.30 -2.88 31.27
CA LYS A 103 1.96 -4.16 31.90
C LYS A 103 0.46 -4.32 31.93
N GLN A 104 -0.02 -5.56 31.94
CA GLN A 104 -1.45 -5.80 32.10
C GLN A 104 -1.90 -5.38 33.50
N GLY A 105 -2.93 -4.55 33.58
CA GLY A 105 -3.43 -4.03 34.84
C GLY A 105 -4.67 -3.15 34.65
N THR A 106 -5.07 -2.45 35.72
CA THR A 106 -6.07 -1.39 35.63
C THR A 106 -5.42 -0.02 35.72
N CYS A 107 -5.88 0.91 34.89
CA CYS A 107 -5.41 2.29 34.87
C CYS A 107 -6.51 3.22 34.34
N PRO A 108 -6.44 4.52 34.67
CA PRO A 108 -7.26 5.52 34.00
C PRO A 108 -7.02 5.52 32.49
N GLU A 109 -8.09 5.59 31.72
CA GLU A 109 -8.00 5.87 30.29
C GLU A 109 -7.41 7.26 30.05
N VAL A 110 -6.53 7.39 29.05
CA VAL A 110 -5.96 8.66 28.60
C VAL A 110 -6.65 9.09 27.30
N ASN A 111 -6.78 10.39 27.08
CA ASN A 111 -7.47 11.02 25.95
C ASN A 111 -6.80 10.77 24.58
N ALA A 112 -6.38 9.55 24.26
CA ALA A 112 -5.63 9.23 23.05
C ALA A 112 -6.45 9.41 21.75
N LEU A 113 -7.78 9.48 21.84
CA LEU A 113 -8.65 9.65 20.68
C LEU A 113 -9.49 10.92 20.82
N ALA A 114 -8.99 12.03 20.26
CA ALA A 114 -9.72 13.29 20.14
C ALA A 114 -11.12 13.14 19.52
N SER A 115 -11.39 12.04 18.78
CA SER A 115 -12.71 11.73 18.22
C SER A 115 -13.72 11.13 19.21
N PHE A 116 -13.28 10.58 20.35
CA PHE A 116 -14.15 9.97 21.37
C PHE A 116 -13.97 10.58 22.77
N SER A 117 -13.33 11.76 22.84
CA SER A 117 -12.97 12.48 24.07
C SER A 117 -14.11 12.56 25.10
N TRP A 118 -15.37 12.67 24.67
CA TRP A 118 -16.54 12.78 25.55
C TRP A 118 -16.97 11.47 26.23
N LEU A 119 -16.54 10.29 25.75
CA LEU A 119 -16.88 8.99 26.36
C LEU A 119 -15.92 8.59 27.48
N SER A 120 -14.71 9.15 27.51
CA SER A 120 -13.69 8.75 28.48
C SER A 120 -13.74 9.58 29.76
N PHE A 121 -14.29 10.80 29.71
CA PHE A 121 -14.48 11.64 30.90
C PHE A 121 -15.69 11.19 31.70
N CYS A 122 -15.51 11.11 33.01
CA CYS A 122 -16.57 10.73 33.92
C CYS A 122 -16.60 11.68 35.11
N ASN A 123 -17.79 11.99 35.61
CA ASN A 123 -17.95 12.66 36.90
C ASN A 123 -18.30 11.65 37.99
N SER A 124 -19.01 10.59 37.62
CA SER A 124 -19.45 9.50 38.49
C SER A 124 -19.24 8.15 37.82
N GLY A 125 -19.23 7.06 38.62
CA GLY A 125 -19.05 5.70 38.07
C GLY A 125 -20.18 5.27 37.12
N GLY A 126 -21.38 5.88 37.22
CA GLY A 126 -22.50 5.58 36.33
C GLY A 126 -22.31 6.04 34.88
N ASP A 127 -21.32 6.91 34.64
CA ASP A 127 -20.97 7.40 33.30
C ASP A 127 -20.14 6.36 32.52
N CYS A 128 -19.52 5.41 33.24
CA CYS A 128 -18.67 4.37 32.66
C CYS A 128 -19.46 3.06 32.51
N GLU A 129 -19.73 2.65 31.28
CA GLU A 129 -20.42 1.38 31.02
C GLU A 129 -19.51 0.19 31.35
N GLN A 130 -19.91 -0.59 32.37
CA GLN A 130 -19.16 -1.75 32.83
C GLN A 130 -19.13 -2.85 31.75
N LEU A 131 -17.98 -3.52 31.61
CA LEU A 131 -17.76 -4.61 30.65
C LEU A 131 -17.88 -4.19 29.17
N SER A 132 -17.84 -2.89 28.88
CA SER A 132 -17.75 -2.41 27.50
C SER A 132 -16.32 -2.56 26.96
N LEU A 133 -16.20 -2.93 25.68
CA LEU A 133 -14.92 -3.06 24.99
C LEU A 133 -14.56 -1.71 24.36
N PHE A 134 -13.40 -1.18 24.74
CA PHE A 134 -12.80 0.03 24.19
C PHE A 134 -11.48 -0.30 23.45
N PRO A 135 -11.02 0.51 22.48
CA PRO A 135 -9.79 0.21 21.73
C PRO A 135 -8.54 -0.02 22.58
N THR A 136 -8.45 0.65 23.72
CA THR A 136 -7.32 0.60 24.67
C THR A 136 -7.48 -0.49 25.75
N GLY A 137 -8.70 -1.02 25.94
CA GLY A 137 -8.96 -2.03 26.96
C GLY A 137 -10.45 -2.22 27.31
N LEU A 138 -10.71 -3.02 28.34
CA LEU A 138 -12.07 -3.31 28.83
C LEU A 138 -12.46 -2.32 29.94
N MET A 139 -13.58 -1.63 29.83
CA MET A 139 -14.05 -0.73 30.89
C MET A 139 -14.53 -1.50 32.13
N THR A 140 -14.06 -1.05 33.30
CA THR A 140 -14.41 -1.65 34.60
C THR A 140 -15.69 -1.08 35.22
N GLY A 141 -16.21 0.03 34.68
CA GLY A 141 -17.35 0.76 35.24
C GLY A 141 -17.01 1.69 36.43
N LYS A 142 -15.72 1.91 36.71
CA LYS A 142 -15.28 2.84 37.75
C LYS A 142 -14.77 4.14 37.13
N CYS A 143 -15.06 5.25 37.79
CA CYS A 143 -14.53 6.57 37.45
C CYS A 143 -13.36 6.90 38.38
N VAL A 144 -12.14 7.03 37.84
CA VAL A 144 -10.90 7.23 38.60
C VAL A 144 -10.23 8.55 38.20
N PRO A 145 -9.52 9.22 39.13
CA PRO A 145 -8.80 10.45 38.78
C PRO A 145 -7.58 10.13 37.89
N TYR A 146 -7.53 10.73 36.70
CA TYR A 146 -6.34 10.70 35.84
C TYR A 146 -5.33 11.78 36.27
N ASN A 147 -5.82 12.99 36.53
CA ASN A 147 -5.04 14.11 37.03
C ASN A 147 -5.86 14.86 38.10
N SER A 148 -5.26 15.84 38.79
CA SER A 148 -5.89 16.62 39.88
C SER A 148 -7.26 17.22 39.50
N SER A 149 -7.44 17.57 38.22
CA SER A 149 -8.64 18.24 37.70
C SER A 149 -9.53 17.35 36.82
N VAL A 150 -9.05 16.17 36.41
CA VAL A 150 -9.68 15.37 35.35
C VAL A 150 -9.84 13.92 35.82
N LYS A 151 -11.05 13.39 35.67
CA LYS A 151 -11.39 12.00 35.96
C LYS A 151 -11.78 11.28 34.68
N THR A 152 -11.32 10.03 34.55
CA THR A 152 -11.61 9.18 33.41
C THR A 152 -12.04 7.79 33.84
N CYS A 153 -12.69 7.07 32.94
CA CYS A 153 -13.09 5.70 33.19
C CYS A 153 -11.85 4.79 33.36
N GLU A 154 -11.90 3.91 34.35
CA GLU A 154 -10.86 2.89 34.57
C GLU A 154 -11.06 1.75 33.57
N ILE A 155 -9.97 1.42 32.86
CA ILE A 155 -9.91 0.28 31.95
C ILE A 155 -9.01 -0.81 32.51
N PHE A 156 -9.26 -2.04 32.09
CA PHE A 156 -8.39 -3.18 32.25
C PHE A 156 -7.73 -3.50 30.90
N GLY A 157 -6.41 -3.36 30.82
CA GLY A 157 -5.67 -3.42 29.57
C GLY A 157 -4.16 -3.26 29.78
N TRP A 158 -3.48 -2.76 28.75
CA TRP A 158 -2.06 -2.40 28.83
C TRP A 158 -1.90 -1.04 29.49
N CYS A 159 -1.25 -1.04 30.66
CA CYS A 159 -1.11 0.13 31.52
C CYS A 159 0.37 0.48 31.74
N PRO A 160 0.79 1.75 31.64
CA PRO A 160 -0.04 2.92 31.33
C PRO A 160 -0.50 2.95 29.85
N VAL A 161 -1.66 3.56 29.60
CA VAL A 161 -2.22 3.71 28.24
C VAL A 161 -1.31 4.60 27.39
N GLU A 162 -1.28 4.34 26.08
CA GLU A 162 -0.54 5.17 25.13
C GLU A 162 -1.08 6.61 25.09
N VAL A 163 -0.17 7.58 24.90
CA VAL A 163 -0.51 9.00 24.81
C VAL A 163 -0.07 9.53 23.45
N ASP A 164 -1.03 9.69 22.54
CA ASP A 164 -0.81 10.13 21.14
C ASP A 164 -1.27 11.59 20.90
N ASP A 165 -1.42 12.39 21.96
CA ASP A 165 -1.86 13.78 21.84
C ASP A 165 -0.83 14.67 21.10
N HIS A 166 0.45 14.30 21.17
CA HIS A 166 1.56 15.08 20.66
C HIS A 166 2.55 14.21 19.90
N VAL A 167 2.36 14.15 18.59
CA VAL A 167 3.36 13.57 17.69
C VAL A 167 4.62 14.46 17.70
N PRO A 168 5.81 13.90 17.96
CA PRO A 168 7.04 14.67 18.00
C PRO A 168 7.31 15.45 16.70
N THR A 169 7.55 16.75 16.82
CA THR A 169 7.91 17.64 15.72
C THR A 169 9.17 18.44 16.09
N PRO A 170 10.28 18.37 15.34
CA PRO A 170 10.48 17.62 14.10
C PRO A 170 10.51 16.09 14.30
N ALA A 171 10.40 15.34 13.20
CA ALA A 171 10.42 13.87 13.24
C ALA A 171 11.74 13.33 13.84
N LEU A 172 11.62 12.31 14.69
CA LEU A 172 12.76 11.78 15.46
C LEU A 172 13.83 11.11 14.57
N LEU A 173 13.44 10.40 13.50
CA LEU A 173 14.37 9.78 12.54
C LEU A 173 14.54 10.67 11.30
N SER A 174 14.95 11.92 11.48
CA SER A 174 15.20 12.86 10.38
C SER A 174 16.29 12.40 9.41
N GLU A 175 17.28 11.64 9.91
CA GLU A 175 18.35 11.04 9.10
C GLU A 175 17.86 9.97 8.11
N ALA A 176 16.59 9.55 8.19
CA ALA A 176 16.00 8.61 7.23
C ALA A 176 16.03 9.14 5.79
N GLU A 177 16.10 10.46 5.58
CA GLU A 177 16.30 11.07 4.25
C GLU A 177 17.64 10.66 3.60
N LYS A 178 18.65 10.35 4.40
CA LYS A 178 20.00 9.99 3.92
C LYS A 178 20.18 8.48 3.76
N PHE A 179 19.16 7.68 4.04
CA PHE A 179 19.24 6.24 3.89
C PHE A 179 19.30 5.84 2.41
N THR A 180 19.94 4.71 2.15
CA THR A 180 20.12 4.20 0.78
C THR A 180 19.22 3.01 0.53
N LEU A 181 18.54 3.03 -0.60
CA LEU A 181 17.64 1.98 -1.04
C LEU A 181 18.20 1.27 -2.28
N PHE A 182 18.42 -0.03 -2.17
CA PHE A 182 18.80 -0.88 -3.29
C PHE A 182 17.59 -1.70 -3.75
N ILE A 183 17.19 -1.54 -5.01
CA ILE A 183 16.09 -2.28 -5.63
C ILE A 183 16.67 -3.18 -6.72
N LYS A 184 16.51 -4.49 -6.55
CA LYS A 184 16.87 -5.49 -7.57
C LYS A 184 15.60 -6.00 -8.22
N ASN A 185 15.41 -5.73 -9.50
CA ASN A 185 14.31 -6.29 -10.29
C ASN A 185 14.85 -7.33 -11.27
N SER A 186 14.37 -8.57 -11.15
CA SER A 186 14.65 -9.66 -12.08
C SER A 186 13.40 -9.94 -12.90
N ILE A 187 13.50 -9.83 -14.22
CA ILE A 187 12.39 -10.11 -15.13
C ILE A 187 12.68 -11.36 -15.96
N THR A 188 11.63 -12.09 -16.32
CA THR A 188 11.71 -13.27 -17.17
C THR A 188 10.50 -13.29 -18.10
N PHE A 189 10.75 -13.68 -19.35
CA PHE A 189 9.72 -13.93 -20.35
C PHE A 189 9.61 -15.45 -20.51
N PRO A 190 8.68 -16.14 -19.83
CA PRO A 190 8.66 -17.60 -19.79
C PRO A 190 8.58 -18.28 -21.16
N LYS A 191 8.10 -17.57 -22.19
CA LYS A 191 7.96 -18.07 -23.56
C LYS A 191 9.23 -17.94 -24.41
N PHE A 192 10.20 -17.11 -24.02
CA PHE A 192 11.41 -16.79 -24.80
C PHE A 192 12.69 -17.03 -24.01
#